data_AF-A0A536FRR7-F1
#
_entry.id   AF-A0A536FRR7-F1
#
_cell.length_a   1.000
_cell.length_b   1.000
_cell.length_c   1.000
_cell.angle_alpha   90.00
_cell.angle_beta   90.00
_cell.angle_gamma   90.00
#
_symmetry.space_group_name_H-M   'P 1'
#
loop_
_entity.id
_entity.type
_entity.pdbx_description
1 polymer ?
#
loop_
_entity_poly.entity_id
_entity_poly.type
_entity_poly.pdbx_seq_one_letter_code
_entity_poly.pdbx_strand_id
1 'polypeptide(L)'
;MIKGMDLARMKQRLQEERTRQLALAARLRQEEADPVESGELSTADQHPAELGSETFERELELTTLSIVEGELNEIDGALRRLDHGSYGICEECGKPIDEARLEAVPWARYCVLDQARIEQALSRR
;
A
#
# COMPACT_ATOMS: atom_id res chain seq x y z
N MET A 1 11.75 9.61 21.80
CA MET A 1 10.30 9.40 22.01
C MET A 1 9.56 10.66 21.59
N ILE A 2 8.53 10.53 20.76
CA ILE A 2 7.71 11.66 20.31
C ILE A 2 6.84 12.12 21.49
N LYS A 3 7.16 13.28 22.06
CA LYS A 3 6.41 13.87 23.18
C LYS A 3 5.16 14.55 22.61
N GLY A 4 3.98 13.96 22.77
CA GLY A 4 2.69 14.59 22.42
C GLY A 4 1.72 13.72 21.63
N MET A 5 2.21 12.68 20.96
CA MET A 5 1.38 11.86 20.08
C MET A 5 0.65 10.74 20.83
N ASP A 6 -0.66 10.66 20.65
CA ASP A 6 -1.50 9.58 21.18
C ASP A 6 -1.28 8.28 20.38
N LEU A 7 -0.44 7.39 20.92
CA LEU A 7 -0.11 6.11 20.31
C LEU A 7 -1.31 5.16 20.20
N ALA A 8 -2.30 5.26 21.09
CA ALA A 8 -3.50 4.44 21.01
C ALA A 8 -4.36 4.88 19.82
N ARG A 9 -4.53 6.19 19.64
CA ARG A 9 -5.20 6.77 18.47
C ARG A 9 -4.49 6.39 17.17
N MET A 10 -3.16 6.45 17.13
CA MET A 10 -2.39 6.07 15.94
C MET A 10 -2.48 4.58 15.64
N LYS A 11 -2.44 3.71 16.67
CA LYS A 11 -2.65 2.27 16.51
C LYS A 11 -4.02 1.97 15.92
N GLN A 12 -5.07 2.60 16.42
CA GLN A 12 -6.42 2.45 15.88
C GLN A 12 -6.51 2.88 14.42
N ARG A 13 -5.97 4.06 14.07
CA ARG A 13 -5.93 4.54 12.67
C ARG A 13 -5.23 3.55 11.74
N LEU A 14 -4.10 2.97 12.16
CA LEU A 14 -3.37 1.97 11.38
C LEU A 14 -4.17 0.67 11.22
N GLN A 15 -4.90 0.22 12.25
CA GLN A 15 -5.75 -0.96 12.17
C GLN A 15 -6.95 -0.77 11.25
N GLU A 16 -7.57 0.41 11.27
CA GLU A 16 -8.64 0.77 10.34
C GLU A 16 -8.14 0.79 8.90
N GLU A 17 -6.98 1.42 8.64
CA GLU A 17 -6.37 1.43 7.32
C GLU A 17 -6.01 0.02 6.84
N ARG A 18 -5.38 -0.78 7.70
CA ARG A 18 -5.07 -2.19 7.42
C ARG A 18 -6.32 -2.96 6.99
N THR A 19 -7.43 -2.76 7.69
CA THR A 19 -8.70 -3.45 7.40
C THR A 19 -9.26 -3.00 6.05
N ARG A 20 -9.20 -1.69 5.74
CA ARG A 20 -9.60 -1.16 4.43
C ARG A 20 -8.77 -1.78 3.29
N GLN A 21 -7.46 -1.76 3.44
CA GLN A 21 -6.53 -2.26 2.42
C GLN A 21 -6.65 -3.77 2.22
N LEU A 22 -6.85 -4.55 3.31
CA LEU A 22 -7.13 -5.99 3.20
C LEU A 22 -8.43 -6.27 2.44
N ALA A 23 -9.49 -5.50 2.68
CA ALA A 23 -10.75 -5.66 1.97
C ALA A 23 -10.59 -5.34 0.47
N LEU A 24 -9.83 -4.30 0.13
CA LEU A 24 -9.53 -3.97 -1.26
C LEU A 24 -8.68 -5.06 -1.94
N ALA A 25 -7.61 -5.50 -1.30
CA ALA A 25 -6.76 -6.58 -1.82
C ALA A 25 -7.53 -7.89 -2.01
N ALA A 26 -8.50 -8.20 -1.13
CA ALA A 26 -9.34 -9.37 -1.28
C ALA A 26 -10.25 -9.28 -2.51
N ARG A 27 -10.84 -8.11 -2.78
CA ARG A 27 -11.69 -7.88 -3.96
C ARG A 27 -10.91 -8.02 -5.26
N LEU A 28 -9.76 -7.33 -5.36
CA LEU A 28 -8.90 -7.39 -6.55
C LEU A 28 -8.41 -8.81 -6.85
N ARG A 29 -8.15 -9.63 -5.81
CA ARG A 29 -7.80 -11.04 -5.98
C ARG A 29 -8.99 -11.93 -6.37
N GLN A 30 -10.21 -11.57 -5.99
CA GLN A 30 -11.41 -12.28 -6.44
C GLN A 30 -11.67 -12.00 -7.91
N GLU A 31 -11.58 -10.74 -8.34
CA GLU A 31 -11.69 -10.32 -9.74
C GLU A 31 -10.61 -10.98 -10.62
N GLU A 32 -9.41 -11.20 -10.09
CA GLU A 32 -8.39 -12.03 -10.73
C GLU A 32 -8.76 -13.50 -10.87
N ALA A 33 -9.36 -14.07 -9.82
CA ALA A 33 -9.64 -15.50 -9.71
C ALA A 33 -10.93 -15.92 -10.42
N ASP A 34 -11.81 -14.97 -10.73
CA ASP A 34 -12.94 -15.13 -11.65
C ASP A 34 -12.51 -14.67 -13.06
N PRO A 35 -11.77 -15.51 -13.82
CA PRO A 35 -11.64 -15.26 -15.24
C PRO A 35 -13.06 -15.29 -15.78
N VAL A 36 -13.48 -14.17 -16.36
CA VAL A 36 -14.72 -14.02 -17.12
C VAL A 36 -15.13 -15.37 -17.68
N GLU A 37 -16.23 -15.87 -17.13
CA GLU A 37 -17.02 -17.01 -17.56
C GLU A 37 -16.45 -17.69 -18.82
N SER A 38 -15.59 -18.69 -18.62
CA SER A 38 -15.32 -19.71 -19.63
C SER A 38 -16.62 -20.47 -19.86
N GLY A 39 -17.53 -19.86 -20.62
CA GLY A 39 -18.89 -20.32 -20.82
C GLY A 39 -19.66 -19.35 -21.72
N GLU A 40 -19.53 -19.55 -23.04
CA GLU A 40 -20.53 -19.16 -24.04
C GLU A 40 -20.51 -17.75 -24.67
N LEU A 41 -19.37 -17.03 -24.70
CA LEU A 41 -19.17 -15.99 -25.73
C LEU A 41 -18.14 -16.48 -26.76
N SER A 42 -18.65 -16.85 -27.93
CA SER A 42 -17.91 -17.23 -29.11
C SER A 42 -16.72 -16.29 -29.34
N THR A 43 -15.50 -16.82 -29.33
CA THR A 43 -14.26 -16.13 -29.72
C THR A 43 -14.31 -15.60 -31.17
N ALA A 44 -15.42 -15.78 -31.89
CA ALA A 44 -15.63 -15.31 -33.25
C ALA A 44 -16.20 -13.88 -33.35
N ASP A 45 -16.74 -13.30 -32.27
CA ASP A 45 -17.41 -11.97 -32.30
C ASP A 45 -16.75 -10.90 -31.40
N GLN A 46 -15.61 -11.18 -30.75
CA GLN A 46 -14.89 -10.16 -29.98
C GLN A 46 -14.09 -9.27 -30.92
N HIS A 47 -14.40 -7.97 -30.95
CA HIS A 47 -13.65 -7.01 -31.75
C HIS A 47 -12.23 -6.86 -31.16
N PRO A 48 -11.16 -6.75 -31.97
CA PRO A 48 -9.79 -6.61 -31.47
C PRO A 48 -9.56 -5.38 -30.58
N ALA A 49 -10.45 -4.38 -30.65
CA ALA A 49 -10.46 -3.24 -29.74
C ALA A 49 -10.92 -3.62 -28.31
N GLU A 50 -11.89 -4.53 -28.17
CA GLU A 50 -12.44 -4.96 -26.86
C GLU A 50 -11.44 -5.85 -26.12
N LEU A 51 -10.78 -6.77 -26.83
CA LEU A 51 -9.70 -7.61 -26.27
C LEU A 51 -8.51 -6.78 -25.75
N GLY A 52 -8.20 -5.66 -26.42
CA GLY A 52 -7.17 -4.73 -25.97
C GLY A 52 -7.56 -3.98 -24.70
N SER A 53 -8.83 -3.59 -24.58
CA SER A 53 -9.37 -2.93 -23.39
C SER A 53 -9.39 -3.86 -22.17
N GLU A 54 -9.89 -5.09 -22.30
CA GLU A 54 -9.92 -6.07 -21.21
C GLU A 54 -8.51 -6.39 -20.67
N THR A 55 -7.53 -6.53 -21.58
CA THR A 55 -6.13 -6.77 -21.19
C THR A 55 -5.54 -5.59 -20.41
N PHE A 56 -5.80 -4.36 -20.86
CA PHE A 56 -5.32 -3.15 -20.19
C PHE A 56 -5.95 -2.98 -18.79
N GLU A 57 -7.25 -3.23 -18.66
CA GLU A 57 -7.97 -3.18 -17.38
C GLU A 57 -7.37 -4.19 -16.39
N ARG A 58 -7.07 -5.40 -16.86
CA ARG A 58 -6.42 -6.43 -16.05
C ARG A 58 -5.02 -6.04 -15.57
N GLU A 59 -4.20 -5.43 -16.44
CA GLU A 59 -2.88 -4.93 -16.07
C GLU A 59 -2.96 -3.81 -15.00
N LEU A 60 -3.97 -2.95 -15.10
CA LEU A 60 -4.23 -1.90 -14.12
C LEU A 60 -4.64 -2.49 -12.76
N GLU A 61 -5.50 -3.49 -12.73
CA GLU A 61 -5.89 -4.20 -11.50
C GLU A 61 -4.70 -4.85 -10.80
N LEU A 62 -3.85 -5.55 -11.55
CA LEU A 62 -2.63 -6.19 -11.03
C LEU A 62 -1.66 -5.15 -10.45
N THR A 63 -1.47 -4.04 -11.15
CA THR A 63 -0.66 -2.92 -10.66
C THR A 63 -1.23 -2.35 -9.37
N THR A 64 -2.54 -2.17 -9.30
CA THR A 64 -3.24 -1.68 -8.11
C THR A 64 -3.09 -2.64 -6.93
N LEU A 65 -3.24 -3.95 -7.17
CA LEU A 65 -3.06 -4.97 -6.16
C LEU A 65 -1.63 -4.94 -5.58
N SER A 66 -0.62 -4.83 -6.44
CA SER A 66 0.79 -4.73 -6.03
C SER A 66 1.06 -3.50 -5.14
N ILE A 67 0.47 -2.35 -5.49
CA ILE A 67 0.56 -1.13 -4.67
C ILE A 67 -0.07 -1.35 -3.30
N VAL A 68 -1.30 -1.89 -3.25
CA VAL A 68 -2.04 -2.15 -2.02
C VAL A 68 -1.28 -3.13 -1.11
N GLU A 69 -0.68 -4.18 -1.67
CA GLU A 69 0.14 -5.13 -0.92
C GLU A 69 1.41 -4.48 -0.35
N GLY A 70 2.03 -3.57 -1.10
CA GLY A 70 3.14 -2.76 -0.63
C GLY A 70 2.75 -1.88 0.57
N GLU A 71 1.62 -1.16 0.47
CA GLU A 71 1.11 -0.34 1.57
C GLU A 71 0.75 -1.17 2.81
N LEU A 72 0.13 -2.34 2.62
CA LEU A 72 -0.17 -3.28 3.72
C LEU A 72 1.09 -3.68 4.49
N ASN A 73 2.18 -3.94 3.79
CA ASN A 73 3.45 -4.28 4.43
C ASN A 73 3.99 -3.12 5.28
N GLU A 74 3.91 -1.90 4.77
CA GLU A 74 4.32 -0.69 5.49
C GLU A 74 3.45 -0.46 6.74
N ILE A 75 2.12 -0.65 6.64
CA ILE A 75 1.18 -0.58 7.76
C ILE A 75 1.48 -1.64 8.81
N ASP A 76 1.70 -2.89 8.40
CA ASP A 76 2.07 -3.98 9.30
C ASP A 76 3.42 -3.71 9.98
N GLY A 77 4.38 -3.12 9.25
CA GLY A 77 5.64 -2.64 9.80
C GLY A 77 5.46 -1.56 10.86
N ALA A 78 4.57 -0.61 10.62
CA ALA A 78 4.25 0.44 11.58
C ALA A 78 3.57 -0.11 12.86
N LEU A 79 2.65 -1.06 12.73
CA LEU A 79 2.03 -1.75 13.85
C LEU A 79 3.06 -2.52 14.68
N ARG A 80 3.99 -3.24 14.04
CA ARG A 80 5.11 -3.89 14.76
C ARG A 80 5.96 -2.88 15.51
N ARG A 81 6.28 -1.73 14.90
CA ARG A 81 7.04 -0.66 15.57
C ARG A 81 6.30 -0.07 16.77
N LEU A 82 4.97 0.00 16.74
CA LEU A 82 4.17 0.40 17.91
C LEU A 82 4.32 -0.62 19.04
N ASP A 83 4.21 -1.92 18.73
CA ASP A 83 4.31 -2.98 19.73
C ASP A 83 5.73 -3.08 20.33
N HIS A 84 6.77 -2.77 19.56
CA HIS A 84 8.16 -2.73 20.03
C HIS A 84 8.58 -1.38 20.65
N GLY A 85 7.72 -0.35 20.62
CA GLY A 85 8.04 0.98 21.15
C GLY A 85 9.01 1.81 20.31
N SER A 86 9.27 1.42 19.06
CA SER A 86 10.14 2.14 18.10
C SER A 86 9.36 3.00 17.10
N TYR A 87 8.03 3.08 17.23
CA TYR A 87 7.19 3.88 16.37
C TYR A 87 7.58 5.36 16.38
N GLY A 88 7.59 5.96 15.18
CA GLY A 88 7.99 7.35 14.99
C GLY A 88 9.50 7.60 15.04
N ILE A 89 10.32 6.56 14.96
CA ILE A 89 11.78 6.67 14.75
C ILE A 89 12.11 6.28 13.31
N CYS A 90 12.92 7.10 12.64
CA CYS A 90 13.42 6.84 11.29
C CYS A 90 14.31 5.60 11.30
N GLU A 91 14.02 4.62 10.46
CA GLU A 91 14.81 3.38 10.37
C GLU A 91 16.21 3.59 9.78
N GLU A 92 16.44 4.69 9.08
CA GLU A 92 17.70 4.98 8.39
C GLU A 92 18.67 5.76 9.28
N CYS A 93 18.24 6.89 9.85
CA CYS A 93 19.11 7.74 10.68
C CYS A 93 18.88 7.65 12.19
N GLY A 94 17.85 6.91 12.64
CA GLY A 94 17.50 6.78 14.06
C GLY A 94 16.90 8.04 14.70
N LYS A 95 16.67 9.11 13.93
CA LYS A 95 16.07 10.35 14.44
C LYS A 95 14.54 10.26 14.51
N PRO A 96 13.87 11.03 15.37
CA PRO A 96 12.42 11.12 15.38
C PRO A 96 11.87 11.56 14.02
N ILE A 97 10.79 10.92 13.58
CA ILE A 97 9.97 11.35 12.44
C ILE A 97 9.06 12.48 12.92
N ASP A 98 8.90 13.51 12.08
CA ASP A 98 8.01 14.63 12.37
C ASP A 98 6.57 14.13 12.62
N GLU A 99 5.92 14.71 13.63
CA GLU A 99 4.55 14.36 13.99
C GLU A 99 3.59 14.69 12.84
N ALA A 100 3.74 15.85 12.18
CA ALA A 100 2.88 16.24 11.05
C ALA A 100 2.95 15.22 9.90
N ARG A 101 4.12 14.59 9.73
CA ARG A 101 4.32 13.52 8.76
C ARG A 101 3.64 12.22 9.17
N LEU A 102 3.68 11.84 10.44
CA LEU A 102 2.98 10.65 10.93
C LEU A 102 1.46 10.87 10.96
N GLU A 103 0.98 12.10 11.16
CA GLU A 103 -0.43 12.42 11.05
C GLU A 103 -0.95 12.26 9.62
N ALA A 104 -0.15 12.71 8.64
CA ALA A 104 -0.45 12.58 7.21
C ALA A 104 -0.26 11.14 6.70
N VAL A 105 0.84 10.48 7.07
CA VAL A 105 1.21 9.12 6.65
C VAL A 105 1.57 8.30 7.89
N PRO A 106 0.58 7.66 8.55
CA PRO A 106 0.77 6.92 9.81
C PRO A 106 1.76 5.76 9.72
N TRP A 107 1.98 5.19 8.54
CA TRP A 107 2.90 4.09 8.35
C TRP A 107 4.33 4.50 7.97
N ALA A 108 4.63 5.81 7.91
CA ALA A 108 5.94 6.30 7.50
C ALA A 108 7.11 5.63 8.26
N ARG A 109 8.05 5.05 7.51
CA ARG A 109 9.26 4.39 8.04
C ARG A 109 10.49 5.28 8.12
N TYR A 110 10.54 6.32 7.29
CA TYR A 110 11.65 7.26 7.21
C TYR A 110 11.22 8.69 7.53
N CYS A 111 12.17 9.53 7.96
CA CYS A 111 11.99 10.97 7.96
C CYS A 111 12.00 11.51 6.52
N VAL A 112 11.53 12.75 6.31
CA VAL A 112 11.43 13.34 4.97
C VAL A 112 12.79 13.42 4.25
N LEU A 113 13.87 13.67 5.00
CA LEU A 113 15.22 13.78 4.45
C LEU A 113 15.73 12.45 3.90
N ASP A 114 15.59 11.38 4.69
CA ASP A 114 16.02 10.04 4.27
C ASP A 114 15.11 9.46 3.20
N GLN A 115 13.80 9.71 3.27
CA GLN A 115 12.88 9.31 2.19
C GLN A 115 13.29 9.95 0.86
N ALA A 116 13.51 11.27 0.83
CA ALA A 116 13.92 11.96 -0.40
C ALA A 116 15.24 11.41 -0.96
N ARG A 117 16.19 11.05 -0.09
CA ARG A 117 17.46 10.44 -0.52
C ARG A 117 17.27 9.06 -1.13
N ILE A 118 16.41 8.23 -0.56
CA ILE A 118 16.11 6.88 -1.06
C ILE A 118 15.40 6.97 -2.42
N GLU A 119 14.39 7.83 -2.54
CA GLU A 119 13.66 8.05 -3.79
C GLU A 119 14.58 8.55 -4.91
N GLN A 120 15.47 9.49 -4.61
CA GLN A 120 16.49 9.94 -5.56
C GLN A 120 17.44 8.82 -6.00
N ALA A 121 17.80 7.90 -5.09
CA ALA A 121 18.66 6.77 -5.44
C ALA A 121 17.94 5.76 -6.34
N LEU A 122 16.62 5.59 -6.16
CA LEU A 122 15.79 4.74 -7.02
C LEU A 122 15.59 5.34 -8.41
N SER A 123 15.36 6.66 -8.50
CA SER A 123 15.18 7.35 -9.79
C SER A 123 16.46 7.40 -10.65
N ARG A 124 17.62 7.11 -10.08
CA ARG A 124 18.92 7.09 -10.77
C ARG A 124 19.37 5.69 -11.21
N ARG A 125 18.57 4.66 -10.90
CA ARG A 125 18.79 3.28 -11.37
C ARG A 125 18.03 3.05 -12.66
#